data_AF-A0A2K4WPW8-F1
#
_entry.id   AF-A0A2K4WPW8-F1
#
_cell.length_a   1.000
_cell.length_b   1.000
_cell.length_c   1.000
_cell.angle_alpha   90.00
_cell.angle_beta   90.00
_cell.angle_gamma   90.00
#
_symmetry.space_group_name_H-M   'P 1'
#
loop_
_entity.id
_entity.type
_entity.pdbx_description
1 polymer ?
#
loop_
_entity_poly.entity_id
_entity_poly.type
_entity_poly.pdbx_seq_one_letter_code
_entity_poly.pdbx_strand_id
1 'polypeptide(L)'
;MLKRLVSLALFVCAPLSAAPHATADRLQQLANEPFWISLGHYEAGKLGGWRSYVTDPKFFLAADGAHDPKAELSATLDAIYAPVTNEQTHAQCIYPARTRWLRDQLQLTDLPTPDCKEFKAWYKDVAPDSTVLIFPAAYLNSPSSMFGHTLLRIDPASAKTNNTTLLSYAINFGAYIEGMDNSILYAWKGLAGGYPGLFALVPYQEKLSEYRSLENRDLWEYRLNLTPEETGRMVEHVWELKQIRFSYFFFDENCSYRLLELLQVARPGLNLTEQFGLTAIPTDTVKAIKAAGLVEKIDYRPSRERELLSRAEPLDADEQQWVLKVSADQKQLQNSEYLAQPKERRALIQDAAYRLERYRANGLERDTQRSQRSFELLQAINQNPPPQLEIPRPGLPEEGHESRTWQLGAGTRGDKAFAEYGLRMAYHDLNDNAYGFPLGAQIEILQLKVRQYEGNDWQVQQLDLATIRSLTPRTELLKPWSWQVTGGLERVLGKHGDENLVSHVNGGGGGTWQLGDELLGFVLGTVRVEHNNDFAEFISPAAGFNTGLLWRNPLGNLSLEAKGDYFTNGEVRRSVSLNQQWELSRNLGLRLSAQREFSQMSSPQNEVMLEVKWYHY
;
A
#
# COMPACT_ATOMS: atom_id res chain seq x y z
N MET A 1 -15.17 76.45 -68.32
CA MET A 1 -16.30 75.84 -67.59
C MET A 1 -15.79 74.76 -66.65
N LEU A 2 -15.94 75.01 -65.34
CA LEU A 2 -16.20 74.06 -64.23
C LEU A 2 -15.43 72.71 -64.18
N LYS A 3 -14.48 72.50 -63.25
CA LYS A 3 -14.63 72.13 -61.82
C LYS A 3 -15.05 70.68 -61.55
N ARG A 4 -14.18 69.98 -60.79
CA ARG A 4 -14.45 68.99 -59.71
C ARG A 4 -14.93 67.60 -60.17
N LEU A 5 -14.57 66.45 -59.59
CA LEU A 5 -14.00 66.11 -58.27
C LEU A 5 -13.37 64.70 -58.36
N VAL A 6 -12.14 64.58 -57.85
CA VAL A 6 -11.53 63.35 -57.35
C VAL A 6 -12.31 62.89 -56.11
N SER A 7 -12.53 61.58 -55.93
CA SER A 7 -12.55 60.82 -54.65
C SER A 7 -13.51 59.62 -54.69
N LEU A 8 -12.99 58.38 -54.73
CA LEU A 8 -13.18 57.34 -53.70
C LEU A 8 -12.51 56.02 -54.16
N ALA A 9 -11.21 55.90 -53.88
CA ALA A 9 -10.56 54.61 -53.70
C ALA A 9 -10.13 54.58 -52.23
N LEU A 10 -10.99 54.04 -51.37
CA LEU A 10 -10.72 53.72 -49.97
C LEU A 10 -11.07 52.23 -49.82
N PHE A 11 -10.04 51.37 -49.83
CA PHE A 11 -9.51 50.79 -48.60
C PHE A 11 -10.57 50.08 -47.76
N VAL A 12 -10.76 48.78 -48.05
CA VAL A 12 -11.11 47.79 -47.03
C VAL A 12 -10.16 46.60 -47.22
N CYS A 13 -8.86 46.83 -46.98
CA CYS A 13 -8.04 45.76 -46.42
C CYS A 13 -8.35 45.76 -44.93
N ALA A 14 -9.34 44.96 -44.52
CA ALA A 14 -9.41 44.55 -43.14
C ALA A 14 -8.09 43.82 -42.83
N PRO A 15 -7.33 44.21 -41.79
CA PRO A 15 -6.40 43.26 -41.21
C PRO A 15 -7.28 42.16 -40.63
N LEU A 16 -7.33 41.00 -41.28
CA LEU A 16 -7.51 39.79 -40.49
C LEU A 16 -6.32 39.77 -39.54
N SER A 17 -6.53 40.25 -38.31
CA SER A 17 -5.72 39.81 -37.18
C SER A 17 -5.96 38.31 -37.08
N ALA A 18 -5.17 37.53 -37.82
CA ALA A 18 -5.07 36.11 -37.59
C ALA A 18 -4.64 35.96 -36.13
N ALA A 19 -5.46 35.24 -35.35
CA ALA A 19 -5.08 34.80 -34.02
C ALA A 19 -3.68 34.17 -34.07
N PRO A 20 -2.87 34.24 -33.00
CA PRO A 20 -1.54 33.64 -32.99
C PRO A 20 -1.67 32.12 -33.06
N HIS A 21 -1.77 31.57 -34.27
CA HIS A 21 -1.69 30.14 -34.48
C HIS A 21 -0.25 29.72 -34.22
N ALA A 22 -0.04 29.04 -33.10
CA ALA A 22 1.24 28.40 -32.81
C ALA A 22 1.65 27.53 -34.01
N THR A 23 2.88 27.72 -34.50
CA THR A 23 3.39 26.95 -35.64
C THR A 23 3.35 25.45 -35.33
N ALA A 24 3.15 24.61 -36.37
CA ALA A 24 3.12 23.15 -36.20
C ALA A 24 4.37 22.58 -35.49
N ASP A 25 5.55 23.20 -35.72
CA ASP A 25 6.80 22.81 -35.05
C ASP A 25 6.78 23.14 -33.55
N ARG A 26 6.25 24.33 -33.18
CA ARG A 26 6.08 24.71 -31.77
C ARG A 26 5.10 23.78 -31.05
N LEU A 27 3.98 23.43 -31.69
CA LEU A 27 3.03 22.46 -31.14
C LEU A 27 3.68 21.08 -30.97
N GLN A 28 4.52 20.65 -31.91
CA GLN A 28 5.26 19.40 -31.79
C GLN A 28 6.26 19.41 -30.62
N GLN A 29 6.97 20.52 -30.42
CA GLN A 29 7.89 20.67 -29.29
C GLN A 29 7.13 20.59 -27.96
N LEU A 30 6.02 21.33 -27.84
CA LEU A 30 5.18 21.31 -26.65
C LEU A 30 4.53 19.94 -26.40
N ALA A 31 4.14 19.22 -27.45
CA ALA A 31 3.59 17.88 -27.33
C ALA A 31 4.57 16.86 -26.74
N ASN A 32 5.88 17.14 -26.82
CA ASN A 32 6.94 16.31 -26.27
C ASN A 32 7.46 16.83 -24.91
N GLU A 33 6.93 17.95 -24.40
CA GLU A 33 7.34 18.48 -23.10
C GLU A 33 6.91 17.51 -21.97
N PRO A 34 7.79 17.19 -21.01
CA PRO A 34 7.49 16.23 -19.95
C PRO A 34 6.22 16.54 -19.16
N PHE A 35 5.91 17.82 -19.00
CA PHE A 35 4.69 18.24 -18.32
C PHE A 35 3.42 17.89 -19.09
N TRP A 36 3.41 18.09 -20.41
CA TRP A 36 2.28 17.71 -21.26
C TRP A 36 2.09 16.19 -21.29
N ILE A 37 3.21 15.47 -21.39
CA ILE A 37 3.23 14.00 -21.30
C ILE A 37 2.61 13.53 -19.98
N SER A 38 2.95 14.19 -18.87
CA SER A 38 2.39 13.88 -17.54
C SER A 38 0.89 14.22 -17.43
N LEU A 39 0.46 15.38 -17.95
CA LEU A 39 -0.96 15.77 -17.96
C LEU A 39 -1.83 14.80 -18.76
N GLY A 40 -1.29 14.18 -19.81
CA GLY A 40 -2.00 13.17 -20.58
C GLY A 40 -1.82 11.74 -20.06
N HIS A 41 -1.05 11.54 -18.97
CA HIS A 41 -0.66 10.23 -18.46
C HIS A 41 -0.08 9.29 -19.53
N TYR A 42 0.78 9.84 -20.39
CA TYR A 42 1.38 9.08 -21.49
C TYR A 42 2.63 8.31 -21.06
N GLU A 43 2.73 7.06 -21.51
CA GLU A 43 3.93 6.24 -21.49
C GLU A 43 4.42 5.96 -22.92
N ALA A 44 5.72 5.71 -23.06
CA ALA A 44 6.29 5.26 -24.32
C ALA A 44 5.88 3.80 -24.58
N GLY A 45 5.27 3.54 -25.73
CA GLY A 45 4.86 2.19 -26.12
C GLY A 45 6.07 1.25 -26.33
N LYS A 46 5.92 -0.04 -26.00
CA LYS A 46 6.98 -1.05 -26.16
C LYS A 46 7.51 -1.21 -27.60
N LEU A 47 6.70 -0.83 -28.59
CA LEU A 47 7.03 -0.86 -30.03
C LEU A 47 7.22 0.56 -30.61
N GLY A 48 7.41 1.57 -29.75
CA GLY A 48 7.42 2.98 -30.12
C GLY A 48 6.05 3.65 -30.03
N GLY A 49 6.04 4.98 -30.14
CA GLY A 49 4.83 5.81 -29.99
C GLY A 49 4.44 6.08 -28.55
N TRP A 50 3.29 6.75 -28.37
CA TRP A 50 2.74 7.08 -27.05
C TRP A 50 1.46 6.30 -26.78
N ARG A 51 1.21 6.03 -25.50
CA ARG A 51 -0.05 5.47 -25.02
C ARG A 51 -0.39 6.10 -23.68
N SER A 52 -1.62 6.57 -23.52
CA SER A 52 -2.10 7.01 -22.23
C SER A 52 -2.58 5.84 -21.38
N TYR A 53 -2.35 5.95 -20.07
CA TYR A 53 -2.97 5.07 -19.08
C TYR A 53 -4.46 5.36 -18.85
N VAL A 54 -4.94 6.54 -19.27
CA VAL A 54 -6.35 6.88 -19.17
C VAL A 54 -7.12 6.07 -20.21
N THR A 55 -8.12 5.34 -19.75
CA THR A 55 -8.95 4.47 -20.61
C THR A 55 -10.29 5.09 -20.99
N ASP A 56 -10.70 6.15 -20.30
CA ASP A 56 -11.97 6.83 -20.60
C ASP A 56 -11.81 7.80 -21.78
N PRO A 57 -12.50 7.57 -22.92
CA PRO A 57 -12.43 8.48 -24.06
C PRO A 57 -12.86 9.91 -23.73
N LYS A 58 -13.63 10.13 -22.67
CA LYS A 58 -14.10 11.48 -22.27
C LYS A 58 -12.97 12.40 -21.81
N PHE A 59 -11.82 11.86 -21.45
CA PHE A 59 -10.65 12.63 -21.04
C PHE A 59 -9.90 13.28 -22.21
N PHE A 60 -10.10 12.75 -23.42
CA PHE A 60 -9.43 13.23 -24.62
C PHE A 60 -10.39 14.09 -25.44
N LEU A 61 -9.86 15.20 -25.94
CA LEU A 61 -10.56 16.08 -26.87
C LEU A 61 -10.34 15.63 -28.33
N ALA A 62 -9.19 15.02 -28.62
CA ALA A 62 -8.90 14.42 -29.91
C ALA A 62 -9.35 12.95 -29.96
N ALA A 63 -9.85 12.52 -31.12
CA ALA A 63 -10.28 11.13 -31.32
C ALA A 63 -9.14 10.10 -31.13
N ASP A 64 -7.91 10.46 -31.47
CA ASP A 64 -6.70 9.65 -31.26
C ASP A 64 -5.82 10.21 -30.11
N GLY A 65 -6.41 11.03 -29.24
CA GLY A 65 -5.67 11.72 -28.18
C GLY A 65 -5.00 10.76 -27.21
N ALA A 66 -5.51 9.54 -27.03
CA ALA A 66 -4.89 8.52 -26.18
C ALA A 66 -3.54 8.00 -26.70
N HIS A 67 -3.24 8.19 -27.99
CA HIS A 67 -2.01 7.69 -28.63
C HIS A 67 -1.19 8.79 -29.32
N ASP A 68 -1.77 9.98 -29.51
CA ASP A 68 -1.11 11.13 -30.13
C ASP A 68 -1.20 12.37 -29.21
N PRO A 69 -0.16 12.62 -28.38
CA PRO A 69 -0.10 13.81 -27.53
C PRO A 69 -0.19 15.13 -28.30
N LYS A 70 0.24 15.17 -29.56
CA LYS A 70 0.19 16.38 -30.39
C LYS A 70 -1.23 16.65 -30.87
N ALA A 71 -1.94 15.60 -31.30
CA ALA A 71 -3.35 15.71 -31.66
C ALA A 71 -4.17 16.21 -30.46
N GLU A 72 -3.94 15.64 -29.27
CA GLU A 72 -4.61 16.08 -28.04
C GLU A 72 -4.28 17.52 -27.67
N LEU A 73 -3.02 17.94 -27.82
CA LEU A 73 -2.60 19.31 -27.54
C LEU A 73 -3.29 20.30 -28.48
N SER A 74 -3.34 19.97 -29.76
CA SER A 74 -3.98 20.80 -30.79
C SER A 74 -5.49 20.92 -30.55
N ALA A 75 -6.15 19.80 -30.27
CA ALA A 75 -7.58 19.79 -29.93
C ALA A 75 -7.88 20.55 -28.63
N THR A 76 -6.99 20.47 -27.64
CA THR A 76 -7.09 21.26 -26.40
C THR A 76 -6.98 22.75 -26.69
N LEU A 77 -6.02 23.17 -27.53
CA LEU A 77 -5.86 24.57 -27.92
C LEU A 77 -7.11 25.10 -28.64
N ASP A 78 -7.64 24.35 -29.61
CA ASP A 78 -8.88 24.74 -30.31
C ASP A 78 -10.08 24.85 -29.34
N ALA A 79 -10.19 23.91 -28.40
CA ALA A 79 -11.31 23.86 -27.47
C ALA A 79 -11.28 25.00 -26.44
N ILE A 80 -10.10 25.46 -26.00
CA ILE A 80 -10.03 26.60 -25.05
C ILE A 80 -10.35 27.95 -25.72
N TYR A 81 -10.22 28.04 -27.05
CA TYR A 81 -10.60 29.20 -27.86
C TYR A 81 -12.08 29.19 -28.29
N ALA A 82 -12.79 28.08 -28.11
CA ALA A 82 -14.18 27.97 -28.52
C ALA A 82 -15.06 29.03 -27.82
N PRO A 83 -16.14 29.52 -28.46
CA PRO A 83 -17.05 30.45 -27.81
C PRO A 83 -17.70 29.85 -26.55
N VAL A 84 -17.90 30.68 -25.52
CA VAL A 84 -18.58 30.26 -24.29
C VAL A 84 -20.09 30.13 -24.54
N THR A 85 -20.52 28.92 -24.89
CA THR A 85 -21.95 28.57 -25.03
C THR A 85 -22.56 28.04 -23.74
N ASN A 86 -21.77 27.29 -22.96
CA ASN A 86 -22.09 26.82 -21.63
C ASN A 86 -20.80 26.78 -20.79
N GLU A 87 -20.80 27.49 -19.66
CA GLU A 87 -19.64 27.56 -18.77
C GLU A 87 -19.24 26.20 -18.18
N GLN A 88 -20.21 25.31 -17.89
CA GLN A 88 -19.93 24.02 -17.27
C GLN A 88 -19.20 23.05 -18.20
N THR A 89 -19.42 23.19 -19.52
CA THR A 89 -18.85 22.29 -20.53
C THR A 89 -17.70 22.93 -21.29
N HIS A 90 -17.34 24.17 -20.98
CA HIS A 90 -16.24 24.86 -21.65
C HIS A 90 -14.89 24.24 -21.27
N ALA A 91 -14.01 24.02 -22.25
CA ALA A 91 -12.75 23.32 -22.03
C ALA A 91 -11.87 24.00 -20.96
N GLN A 92 -11.88 25.33 -20.86
CA GLN A 92 -11.16 26.04 -19.80
C GLN A 92 -11.64 25.73 -18.37
N CYS A 93 -12.89 25.31 -18.20
CA CYS A 93 -13.47 24.95 -16.90
C CYS A 93 -13.34 23.45 -16.60
N ILE A 94 -13.25 22.60 -17.62
CA ILE A 94 -13.00 21.16 -17.50
C ILE A 94 -11.50 20.89 -17.31
N TYR A 95 -10.65 21.59 -18.06
CA TYR A 95 -9.21 21.41 -18.14
C TYR A 95 -8.41 22.65 -17.68
N PRO A 96 -8.56 23.11 -16.42
CA PRO A 96 -7.87 24.29 -15.92
C PRO A 96 -6.34 24.15 -15.90
N ALA A 97 -5.79 22.96 -15.62
CA ALA A 97 -4.34 22.73 -15.61
C ALA A 97 -3.76 22.80 -17.02
N ARG A 98 -4.40 22.13 -17.99
CA ARG A 98 -4.00 22.21 -19.41
C ARG A 98 -4.11 23.64 -19.93
N THR A 99 -5.19 24.33 -19.58
CA THR A 99 -5.46 25.72 -19.99
C THR A 99 -4.40 26.67 -19.44
N ARG A 100 -4.11 26.60 -18.13
CA ARG A 100 -3.08 27.46 -17.52
C ARG A 100 -1.73 27.24 -18.19
N TRP A 101 -1.33 25.99 -18.37
CA TRP A 101 -0.05 25.68 -18.98
C TRP A 101 0.06 26.14 -20.43
N LEU A 102 -0.95 25.90 -21.28
CA LEU A 102 -0.95 26.39 -22.66
C LEU A 102 -0.93 27.92 -22.73
N ARG A 103 -1.69 28.59 -21.85
CA ARG A 103 -1.66 30.05 -21.73
C ARG A 103 -0.26 30.56 -21.44
N ASP A 104 0.46 29.93 -20.52
CA ASP A 104 1.83 30.33 -20.14
C ASP A 104 2.84 30.02 -21.27
N GLN A 105 2.78 28.81 -21.86
CA GLN A 105 3.73 28.33 -22.87
C GLN A 105 3.62 29.05 -24.22
N LEU A 106 2.43 29.53 -24.56
CA LEU A 106 2.13 30.22 -25.82
C LEU A 106 1.83 31.71 -25.62
N GLN A 107 1.85 32.21 -24.37
CA GLN A 107 1.54 33.60 -24.02
C GLN A 107 0.18 34.05 -24.55
N LEU A 108 -0.85 33.21 -24.38
CA LEU A 108 -2.19 33.46 -24.93
C LEU A 108 -2.89 34.60 -24.17
N THR A 109 -3.28 35.66 -24.88
CA THR A 109 -3.90 36.87 -24.27
C THR A 109 -5.35 37.11 -24.68
N ASP A 110 -5.84 36.38 -25.69
CA ASP A 110 -7.13 36.60 -26.36
C ASP A 110 -8.13 35.45 -26.13
N LEU A 111 -7.90 34.64 -25.09
CA LEU A 111 -8.82 33.57 -24.71
C LEU A 111 -10.16 34.13 -24.19
N PRO A 112 -11.29 33.46 -24.48
CA PRO A 112 -12.55 33.78 -23.82
C PRO A 112 -12.43 33.60 -22.30
N THR A 113 -13.22 34.34 -21.53
CA THR A 113 -13.15 34.36 -20.06
C THR A 113 -14.41 33.77 -19.41
N PRO A 114 -14.62 32.44 -19.45
CA PRO A 114 -15.72 31.80 -18.71
C PRO A 114 -15.51 31.96 -17.19
N ASP A 115 -16.59 32.06 -16.40
CA ASP A 115 -16.44 32.24 -14.95
C ASP A 115 -15.99 30.97 -14.23
N CYS A 116 -16.31 29.78 -14.75
CA CYS A 116 -15.94 28.48 -14.14
C CYS A 116 -16.29 28.37 -12.65
N LYS A 117 -17.52 28.76 -12.28
CA LYS A 117 -17.99 28.87 -10.88
C LYS A 117 -17.76 27.61 -10.05
N GLU A 118 -18.06 26.44 -10.61
CA GLU A 118 -17.93 25.16 -9.91
C GLU A 118 -16.46 24.84 -9.58
N PHE A 119 -15.58 25.00 -10.56
CA PHE A 119 -14.14 24.81 -10.35
C PHE A 119 -13.60 25.82 -9.31
N LYS A 120 -13.94 27.11 -9.43
CA LYS A 120 -13.48 28.13 -8.48
C LYS A 120 -13.97 27.87 -7.05
N ALA A 121 -15.23 27.44 -6.88
CA ALA A 121 -15.78 27.09 -5.58
C ALA A 121 -15.05 25.86 -5.00
N TRP A 122 -14.93 24.79 -5.80
CA TRP A 122 -14.24 23.58 -5.38
C TRP A 122 -12.78 23.82 -5.02
N TYR A 123 -12.03 24.55 -5.86
CA TYR A 123 -10.62 24.84 -5.62
C TYR A 123 -10.41 25.72 -4.38
N LYS A 124 -11.35 26.65 -4.12
CA LYS A 124 -11.36 27.47 -2.90
C LYS A 124 -11.63 26.64 -1.66
N ASP A 125 -12.52 25.65 -1.73
CA ASP A 125 -12.82 24.76 -0.60
C ASP A 125 -11.64 23.84 -0.27
N VAL A 126 -10.93 23.33 -1.29
CA VAL A 126 -9.70 22.54 -1.11
C VAL A 126 -8.55 23.39 -0.56
N ALA A 127 -8.45 24.65 -1.01
CA ALA A 127 -7.45 25.63 -0.58
C ALA A 127 -6.01 25.08 -0.54
N PRO A 128 -5.46 24.54 -1.65
CA PRO A 128 -4.16 23.88 -1.66
C PRO A 128 -3.01 24.79 -1.25
N ASP A 129 -2.28 24.44 -0.18
CA ASP A 129 -1.06 25.14 0.26
C ASP A 129 0.15 24.20 0.39
N SER A 130 -0.06 22.99 0.91
CA SER A 130 1.04 22.01 1.05
C SER A 130 0.56 20.57 0.90
N THR A 131 1.50 19.69 0.54
CA THR A 131 1.24 18.28 0.27
C THR A 131 1.99 17.40 1.27
N VAL A 132 1.30 16.39 1.81
CA VAL A 132 1.86 15.37 2.69
C VAL A 132 1.53 14.00 2.13
N LEU A 133 2.55 13.18 1.86
CA LEU A 133 2.33 11.77 1.52
C LEU A 133 2.05 11.00 2.81
N ILE A 134 0.91 10.33 2.89
CA ILE A 134 0.57 9.46 4.01
C ILE A 134 0.77 8.01 3.57
N PHE A 135 1.54 7.26 4.36
CA PHE A 135 1.76 5.84 4.19
C PHE A 135 1.23 5.09 5.42
N PRO A 136 0.01 4.54 5.35
CA PRO A 136 -0.45 3.56 6.32
C PRO A 136 0.37 2.27 6.20
N ALA A 137 1.02 1.88 7.28
CA ALA A 137 1.84 0.66 7.29
C ALA A 137 0.99 -0.59 7.02
N ALA A 138 1.65 -1.64 6.49
CA ALA A 138 1.01 -2.92 6.24
C ALA A 138 0.37 -3.48 7.52
N TYR A 139 -0.88 -3.93 7.44
CA TYR A 139 -1.57 -4.62 8.52
C TYR A 139 -2.25 -5.86 7.96
N LEU A 140 -1.68 -7.01 8.31
CA LEU A 140 -2.01 -8.28 7.70
C LEU A 140 -3.43 -8.74 8.01
N ASN A 141 -3.98 -8.41 9.18
CA ASN A 141 -5.32 -8.87 9.56
C ASN A 141 -6.47 -8.15 8.81
N SER A 142 -6.17 -7.38 7.77
CA SER A 142 -7.14 -6.81 6.81
C SER A 142 -6.71 -7.09 5.37
N PRO A 143 -7.31 -8.08 4.67
CA PRO A 143 -6.88 -8.51 3.33
C PRO A 143 -6.89 -7.39 2.27
N SER A 144 -7.87 -6.48 2.31
CA SER A 144 -7.99 -5.38 1.33
C SER A 144 -6.85 -4.36 1.41
N SER A 145 -6.13 -4.33 2.54
CA SER A 145 -5.20 -3.26 2.85
C SER A 145 -3.81 -3.84 3.24
N MET A 146 -3.65 -5.16 3.22
CA MET A 146 -2.50 -5.91 3.74
C MET A 146 -1.14 -5.46 3.18
N PHE A 147 -1.12 -4.98 1.95
CA PHE A 147 0.07 -4.55 1.21
C PHE A 147 0.50 -3.10 1.54
N GLY A 148 -0.24 -2.42 2.42
CA GLY A 148 -0.15 -0.97 2.56
C GLY A 148 -0.66 -0.26 1.31
N HIS A 149 -0.72 1.06 1.38
CA HIS A 149 -1.05 1.93 0.26
C HIS A 149 -0.52 3.33 0.56
N THR A 150 -0.60 4.23 -0.41
CA THR A 150 -0.27 5.64 -0.18
C THR A 150 -1.45 6.53 -0.58
N LEU A 151 -1.50 7.73 -0.01
CA LEU A 151 -2.42 8.80 -0.39
C LEU A 151 -1.75 10.16 -0.19
N LEU A 152 -2.21 11.18 -0.90
CA LEU A 152 -1.71 12.55 -0.72
C LEU A 152 -2.72 13.34 0.10
N ARG A 153 -2.29 13.91 1.22
CA ARG A 153 -3.06 14.88 1.99
C ARG A 153 -2.71 16.28 1.51
N ILE A 154 -3.73 17.06 1.17
CA ILE A 154 -3.63 18.46 0.79
C ILE A 154 -4.09 19.31 1.96
N ASP A 155 -3.12 20.05 2.52
CA ASP A 155 -3.32 20.89 3.68
C ASP A 155 -3.53 22.35 3.25
N PRO A 156 -4.57 23.04 3.77
CA PRO A 156 -4.70 24.48 3.63
C PRO A 156 -3.69 25.21 4.51
N ALA A 157 -3.39 26.47 4.19
CA ALA A 157 -2.48 27.29 4.99
C ALA A 157 -2.90 27.37 6.48
N SER A 158 -4.21 27.32 6.75
CA SER A 158 -4.79 27.31 8.10
C SER A 158 -4.47 26.05 8.91
N ALA A 159 -4.12 24.93 8.26
CA ALA A 159 -3.76 23.69 8.95
C ALA A 159 -2.47 23.87 9.77
N LYS A 160 -1.50 24.62 9.23
CA LYS A 160 -0.25 24.97 9.91
C LYS A 160 -0.50 25.91 11.10
N THR A 161 -1.33 26.94 10.93
CA THR A 161 -1.59 27.94 11.98
C THR A 161 -2.41 27.38 13.14
N ASN A 162 -3.38 26.50 12.84
CA ASN A 162 -4.30 25.95 13.82
C ASN A 162 -3.83 24.59 14.38
N ASN A 163 -2.70 24.07 13.89
CA ASN A 163 -2.16 22.76 14.23
C ASN A 163 -3.20 21.63 14.13
N THR A 164 -4.01 21.66 13.05
CA THR A 164 -5.10 20.71 12.82
C THR A 164 -5.22 20.35 11.34
N THR A 165 -5.40 19.07 11.06
CA THR A 165 -5.53 18.52 9.71
C THR A 165 -6.96 18.09 9.40
N LEU A 166 -7.93 18.46 10.25
CA LEU A 166 -9.33 18.01 10.11
C LEU A 166 -10.03 18.60 8.89
N LEU A 167 -9.58 19.77 8.43
CA LEU A 167 -10.11 20.46 7.25
C LEU A 167 -9.32 20.14 5.98
N SER A 168 -8.31 19.26 6.07
CA SER A 168 -7.53 18.84 4.91
C SER A 168 -8.31 17.87 4.03
N TYR A 169 -7.90 17.76 2.77
CA TYR A 169 -8.43 16.77 1.82
C TYR A 169 -7.42 15.67 1.55
N ALA A 170 -7.91 14.48 1.19
CA ALA A 170 -7.12 13.32 0.80
C ALA A 170 -7.38 12.99 -0.66
N ILE A 171 -6.33 12.92 -1.47
CA ILE A 171 -6.32 12.34 -2.80
C ILE A 171 -5.92 10.88 -2.69
N ASN A 172 -6.81 9.99 -3.11
CA ASN A 172 -6.52 8.56 -3.23
C ASN A 172 -6.94 8.05 -4.61
N PHE A 173 -6.31 6.96 -5.04
CA PHE A 173 -6.69 6.22 -6.23
C PHE A 173 -7.07 4.80 -5.83
N GLY A 174 -8.15 4.27 -6.40
CA GLY A 174 -8.61 2.93 -6.05
C GLY A 174 -9.56 2.35 -7.09
N ALA A 175 -9.73 1.03 -7.03
CA ALA A 175 -10.71 0.32 -7.84
C ALA A 175 -12.14 0.74 -7.46
N TYR A 176 -12.92 1.14 -8.44
CA TYR A 176 -14.35 1.40 -8.29
C TYR A 176 -15.13 0.11 -8.54
N ILE A 177 -15.96 -0.29 -7.57
CA ILE A 177 -16.76 -1.52 -7.62
C ILE A 177 -18.23 -1.11 -7.68
N GLU A 178 -18.92 -1.49 -8.75
CA GLU A 178 -20.38 -1.40 -8.81
C GLU A 178 -20.98 -2.64 -8.13
N GLY A 179 -21.52 -2.48 -6.91
CA GLY A 179 -22.25 -3.54 -6.20
C GLY A 179 -21.45 -4.35 -5.17
N MET A 180 -22.11 -5.34 -4.56
CA MET A 180 -21.54 -6.22 -3.53
C MET A 180 -20.79 -7.41 -4.15
N ASP A 181 -19.60 -7.18 -4.70
CA ASP A 181 -18.75 -8.29 -5.16
C ASP A 181 -18.01 -8.92 -3.96
N ASN A 182 -18.13 -10.24 -3.80
CA ASN A 182 -17.52 -11.02 -2.72
C ASN A 182 -15.98 -10.86 -2.68
N SER A 183 -15.41 -10.74 -1.47
CA SER A 183 -14.01 -10.33 -1.20
C SER A 183 -12.90 -11.20 -1.81
N ILE A 184 -13.16 -12.47 -2.14
CA ILE A 184 -12.17 -13.38 -2.75
C ILE A 184 -12.12 -13.25 -4.27
N LEU A 185 -13.27 -13.07 -4.93
CA LEU A 185 -13.36 -12.75 -6.36
C LEU A 185 -12.74 -11.39 -6.66
N TYR A 186 -12.86 -10.45 -5.72
CA TYR A 186 -12.22 -9.13 -5.76
C TYR A 186 -10.70 -9.22 -5.87
N ALA A 187 -10.05 -10.02 -5.02
CA ALA A 187 -8.60 -10.20 -5.08
C ALA A 187 -8.16 -10.79 -6.42
N TRP A 188 -8.82 -11.86 -6.90
CA TRP A 188 -8.45 -12.49 -8.18
C TRP A 188 -8.69 -11.60 -9.41
N LYS A 189 -9.82 -10.89 -9.47
CA LYS A 189 -10.11 -9.94 -10.57
C LYS A 189 -9.17 -8.71 -10.53
N GLY A 190 -8.81 -8.24 -9.33
CA GLY A 190 -7.84 -7.15 -9.15
C GLY A 190 -6.44 -7.51 -9.64
N LEU A 191 -6.02 -8.77 -9.47
CA LEU A 191 -4.76 -9.29 -10.00
C LEU A 191 -4.72 -9.33 -11.54
N ALA A 192 -5.88 -9.43 -12.20
CA ALA A 192 -6.00 -9.53 -13.66
C ALA A 192 -6.37 -8.20 -14.37
N GLY A 193 -6.41 -7.07 -13.65
CA GLY A 193 -6.71 -5.76 -14.26
C GLY A 193 -8.20 -5.47 -14.49
N GLY A 194 -9.10 -6.18 -13.79
CA GLY A 194 -10.53 -6.24 -14.13
C GLY A 194 -11.42 -5.11 -13.60
N TYR A 195 -10.88 -4.09 -12.92
CA TYR A 195 -11.68 -3.01 -12.32
C TYR A 195 -11.30 -1.62 -12.86
N PRO A 196 -12.26 -0.71 -13.06
CA PRO A 196 -11.96 0.68 -13.36
C PRO A 196 -11.34 1.36 -12.13
N GLY A 197 -10.19 1.98 -12.29
CA GLY A 197 -9.57 2.82 -11.27
C GLY A 197 -10.03 4.28 -11.38
N LEU A 198 -10.26 4.94 -10.24
CA LEU A 198 -10.67 6.34 -10.17
C LEU A 198 -9.83 7.09 -9.13
N PHE A 199 -9.52 8.36 -9.43
CA PHE A 199 -9.09 9.31 -8.41
C PHE A 199 -10.29 9.81 -7.61
N ALA A 200 -10.12 9.90 -6.30
CA ALA A 200 -11.08 10.47 -5.38
C ALA A 200 -10.40 11.55 -4.53
N LEU A 201 -11.10 12.66 -4.34
CA LEU A 201 -10.74 13.69 -3.38
C LEU A 201 -11.81 13.70 -2.28
N VAL A 202 -11.43 13.33 -1.07
CA VAL A 202 -12.36 13.18 0.07
C VAL A 202 -11.84 13.93 1.29
N PRO A 203 -12.71 14.34 2.24
CA PRO A 203 -12.26 14.94 3.49
C PRO A 203 -11.29 14.01 4.24
N TYR A 204 -10.13 14.51 4.65
CA TYR A 204 -9.11 13.69 5.29
C TYR A 204 -9.58 13.10 6.62
N GLN A 205 -10.48 13.77 7.34
CA GLN A 205 -11.08 13.23 8.57
C GLN A 205 -11.75 11.86 8.36
N GLU A 206 -12.40 11.65 7.21
CA GLU A 206 -13.04 10.37 6.89
C GLU A 206 -11.99 9.27 6.75
N LYS A 207 -10.93 9.53 5.98
CA LYS A 207 -9.79 8.63 5.79
C LYS A 207 -9.03 8.38 7.09
N LEU A 208 -8.92 9.40 7.92
CA LEU A 208 -8.29 9.28 9.22
C LEU A 208 -9.08 8.39 10.18
N SER A 209 -10.41 8.50 10.14
CA SER A 209 -11.29 7.60 10.85
C SER A 209 -11.15 6.18 10.32
N GLU A 210 -11.16 5.97 8.99
CA GLU A 210 -10.94 4.68 8.34
C GLU A 210 -9.63 4.01 8.82
N TYR A 211 -8.48 4.66 8.69
CA TYR A 211 -7.19 4.03 9.01
C TYR A 211 -6.90 3.89 10.50
N ARG A 212 -7.23 4.91 11.31
CA ARG A 212 -6.98 4.84 12.76
C ARG A 212 -8.02 4.02 13.50
N SER A 213 -9.25 3.97 13.02
CA SER A 213 -10.32 3.22 13.68
C SER A 213 -10.62 1.88 13.01
N LEU A 214 -10.75 1.77 11.70
CA LEU A 214 -11.10 0.47 11.09
C LEU A 214 -9.89 -0.45 10.97
N GLU A 215 -8.74 0.11 10.62
CA GLU A 215 -7.57 -0.72 10.27
C GLU A 215 -6.52 -0.86 11.38
N ASN A 216 -6.59 -0.05 12.46
CA ASN A 216 -5.61 -0.03 13.56
C ASN A 216 -4.16 0.10 13.08
N ARG A 217 -3.91 1.00 12.12
CA ARG A 217 -2.58 1.17 11.50
C ARG A 217 -1.79 2.33 12.05
N ASP A 218 -0.49 2.12 12.13
CA ASP A 218 0.48 3.18 12.26
C ASP A 218 0.53 3.96 10.94
N LEU A 219 0.58 5.29 11.04
CA LEU A 219 0.66 6.18 9.89
C LEU A 219 2.00 6.91 9.88
N TRP A 220 2.64 6.89 8.73
CA TRP A 220 3.80 7.71 8.43
C TRP A 220 3.37 8.87 7.56
N GLU A 221 3.65 10.09 8.01
CA GLU A 221 3.30 11.32 7.30
C GLU A 221 4.58 12.01 6.80
N TYR A 222 4.85 11.89 5.50
CA TYR A 222 6.01 12.48 4.83
C TYR A 222 5.60 13.82 4.24
N ARG A 223 5.94 14.90 4.94
CA ARG A 223 5.69 16.25 4.47
C ARG A 223 6.61 16.54 3.29
N LEU A 224 6.03 16.90 2.15
CA LEU A 224 6.77 17.13 0.92
C LEU A 224 7.18 18.60 0.80
N ASN A 225 8.36 18.86 0.23
CA ASN A 225 8.89 20.20 -0.04
C ASN A 225 8.30 20.84 -1.31
N LEU A 226 7.02 20.57 -1.60
CA LEU A 226 6.30 21.20 -2.70
C LEU A 226 5.87 22.62 -2.31
N THR A 227 6.01 23.55 -3.24
CA THR A 227 5.49 24.92 -3.08
C THR A 227 3.95 24.94 -3.17
N PRO A 228 3.29 26.03 -2.71
CA PRO A 228 1.86 26.20 -2.92
C PRO A 228 1.46 26.20 -4.40
N GLU A 229 2.31 26.71 -5.29
CA GLU A 229 2.06 26.70 -6.73
C GLU A 229 2.13 25.27 -7.31
N GLU A 230 3.14 24.49 -6.93
CA GLU A 230 3.29 23.09 -7.34
C GLU A 230 2.13 22.23 -6.81
N THR A 231 1.74 22.44 -5.54
CA THR A 231 0.58 21.77 -4.93
C THR A 231 -0.72 22.16 -5.64
N GLY A 232 -0.89 23.45 -5.93
CA GLY A 232 -2.05 23.97 -6.65
C GLY A 232 -2.17 23.38 -8.05
N ARG A 233 -1.08 23.34 -8.81
CA ARG A 233 -1.01 22.73 -10.15
C ARG A 233 -1.44 21.27 -10.16
N MET A 234 -1.01 20.49 -9.17
CA MET A 234 -1.48 19.10 -9.02
C MET A 234 -2.98 19.03 -8.76
N VAL A 235 -3.50 19.88 -7.86
CA VAL A 235 -4.93 19.91 -7.53
C VAL A 235 -5.80 20.37 -8.70
N GLU A 236 -5.32 21.31 -9.53
CA GLU A 236 -5.96 21.67 -10.79
C GLU A 236 -6.12 20.44 -11.70
N HIS A 237 -5.09 19.60 -11.80
CA HIS A 237 -5.15 18.40 -12.63
C HIS A 237 -6.05 17.31 -12.03
N VAL A 238 -6.10 17.18 -10.70
CA VAL A 238 -7.06 16.28 -10.02
C VAL A 238 -8.51 16.62 -10.38
N TRP A 239 -8.83 17.90 -10.61
CA TRP A 239 -10.15 18.29 -11.14
C TRP A 239 -10.41 17.73 -12.53
N GLU A 240 -9.42 17.74 -13.42
CA GLU A 240 -9.50 17.18 -14.78
C GLU A 240 -9.71 15.67 -14.78
N LEU A 241 -9.24 14.98 -13.73
CA LEU A 241 -9.34 13.53 -13.55
C LEU A 241 -10.62 13.09 -12.83
N LYS A 242 -11.49 14.02 -12.44
CA LYS A 242 -12.72 13.72 -11.71
C LYS A 242 -13.62 12.78 -12.53
N GLN A 243 -13.87 11.58 -11.98
CA GLN A 243 -14.68 10.53 -12.61
C GLN A 243 -14.09 9.98 -13.93
N ILE A 244 -12.79 10.18 -14.19
CA ILE A 244 -12.08 9.63 -15.33
C ILE A 244 -11.52 8.25 -14.99
N ARG A 245 -11.82 7.25 -15.84
CA ARG A 245 -11.45 5.85 -15.63
C ARG A 245 -10.05 5.52 -16.14
N PHE A 246 -9.29 4.84 -15.29
CA PHE A 246 -8.01 4.23 -15.59
C PHE A 246 -8.13 2.70 -15.56
N SER A 247 -7.22 1.99 -16.23
CA SER A 247 -6.96 0.58 -15.91
C SER A 247 -6.37 0.48 -14.51
N TYR A 248 -6.90 -0.40 -13.66
CA TYR A 248 -6.37 -0.68 -12.33
C TYR A 248 -5.77 -2.07 -12.29
N PHE A 249 -4.45 -2.15 -12.11
CA PHE A 249 -3.76 -3.40 -11.79
C PHE A 249 -3.27 -3.35 -10.33
N PHE A 250 -3.19 -4.53 -9.69
CA PHE A 250 -2.86 -4.59 -8.27
C PHE A 250 -1.35 -4.50 -8.02
N PHE A 251 -0.55 -5.15 -8.88
CA PHE A 251 0.90 -5.25 -8.71
C PHE A 251 1.66 -4.13 -9.40
N ASP A 252 1.16 -3.64 -10.52
CA ASP A 252 1.63 -2.48 -11.27
C ASP A 252 0.49 -1.46 -11.39
N GLU A 253 0.79 -0.19 -11.70
CA GLU A 253 -0.24 0.86 -11.94
C GLU A 253 -1.27 1.08 -10.80
N ASN A 254 -0.95 0.64 -9.59
CA ASN A 254 -1.83 0.75 -8.43
C ASN A 254 -1.86 2.17 -7.84
N CYS A 255 -2.58 2.32 -6.72
CA CYS A 255 -2.71 3.59 -6.00
C CYS A 255 -1.38 4.32 -5.78
N SER A 256 -0.32 3.60 -5.44
CA SER A 256 0.96 4.23 -5.12
C SER A 256 1.69 4.71 -6.37
N TYR A 257 1.56 3.99 -7.49
CA TYR A 257 2.10 4.44 -8.78
C TYR A 257 1.40 5.71 -9.27
N ARG A 258 0.05 5.74 -9.23
CA ARG A 258 -0.74 6.88 -9.72
C ARG A 258 -0.49 8.17 -8.97
N LEU A 259 -0.09 8.10 -7.70
CA LEU A 259 0.30 9.28 -6.94
C LEU A 259 1.68 9.82 -7.36
N LEU A 260 2.60 8.96 -7.82
CA LEU A 260 3.87 9.42 -8.40
C LEU A 260 3.63 10.25 -9.65
N GLU A 261 2.69 9.84 -10.51
CA GLU A 261 2.30 10.63 -11.69
C GLU A 261 1.80 12.02 -11.30
N LEU A 262 0.94 12.12 -10.27
CA LEU A 262 0.47 13.41 -9.76
C LEU A 262 1.61 14.28 -9.21
N LEU A 263 2.61 13.69 -8.57
CA LEU A 263 3.79 14.43 -8.10
C LEU A 263 4.64 14.96 -9.27
N GLN A 264 4.74 14.21 -10.37
CA GLN A 264 5.39 14.70 -11.60
C GLN A 264 4.63 15.85 -12.25
N VAL A 265 3.30 15.85 -12.15
CA VAL A 265 2.47 17.02 -12.54
C VAL A 265 2.73 18.19 -11.59
N ALA A 266 2.83 17.97 -10.28
CA ALA A 266 3.13 19.02 -9.31
C ALA A 266 4.45 19.73 -9.62
N ARG A 267 5.53 18.95 -9.80
CA ARG A 267 6.89 19.42 -10.12
C ARG A 267 7.39 18.75 -11.41
N PRO A 268 7.25 19.42 -12.56
CA PRO A 268 7.73 18.91 -13.83
C PRO A 268 9.23 18.63 -13.82
N GLY A 269 9.64 17.54 -14.46
CA GLY A 269 11.04 17.10 -14.50
C GLY A 269 11.41 16.10 -13.40
N LEU A 270 10.51 15.80 -12.47
CA LEU A 270 10.63 14.61 -11.63
C LEU A 270 10.49 13.36 -12.49
N ASN A 271 11.33 12.37 -12.22
CA ASN A 271 11.24 11.03 -12.78
C ASN A 271 11.07 10.04 -11.63
N LEU A 272 9.82 9.71 -11.35
CA LEU A 272 9.41 8.86 -10.24
C LEU A 272 8.83 7.53 -10.73
N THR A 273 8.31 7.45 -11.96
CA THR A 273 7.59 6.25 -12.43
C THR A 273 8.44 5.24 -13.19
N GLU A 274 9.54 5.65 -13.86
CA GLU A 274 10.30 4.78 -14.77
C GLU A 274 10.85 3.50 -14.12
N GLN A 275 11.24 3.57 -12.84
CA GLN A 275 11.77 2.42 -12.12
C GLN A 275 10.70 1.35 -11.79
N PHE A 276 9.40 1.67 -11.93
CA PHE A 276 8.27 0.83 -11.52
C PHE A 276 7.65 -0.01 -12.66
N GLY A 277 8.39 -0.29 -13.73
CA GLY A 277 7.87 -0.97 -14.94
C GLY A 277 7.42 -2.43 -14.80
N LEU A 278 7.57 -3.05 -13.62
CA LEU A 278 7.12 -4.42 -13.35
C LEU A 278 6.18 -4.52 -12.13
N THR A 279 6.52 -3.83 -11.04
CA THR A 279 5.71 -3.83 -9.81
C THR A 279 5.87 -2.51 -9.07
N ALA A 280 4.78 -1.93 -8.55
CA ALA A 280 4.77 -0.70 -7.77
C ALA A 280 4.37 -0.95 -6.32
N ILE A 281 5.33 -1.39 -5.50
CA ILE A 281 5.07 -1.67 -4.08
C ILE A 281 5.04 -0.35 -3.30
N PRO A 282 4.03 -0.09 -2.44
CA PRO A 282 3.87 1.18 -1.74
C PRO A 282 5.11 1.66 -0.97
N THR A 283 5.82 0.74 -0.30
CA THR A 283 7.05 1.10 0.42
C THR A 283 8.16 1.56 -0.52
N ASP A 284 8.26 0.97 -1.72
CA ASP A 284 9.27 1.36 -2.71
C ASP A 284 8.94 2.71 -3.38
N THR A 285 7.66 3.07 -3.52
CA THR A 285 7.28 4.42 -3.98
C THR A 285 7.66 5.49 -2.96
N VAL A 286 7.54 5.21 -1.66
CA VAL A 286 8.04 6.08 -0.58
C VAL A 286 9.57 6.22 -0.67
N LYS A 287 10.31 5.12 -0.90
CA LYS A 287 11.76 5.17 -1.13
C LYS A 287 12.12 6.07 -2.31
N ALA A 288 11.38 5.99 -3.43
CA ALA A 288 11.58 6.82 -4.60
C ALA A 288 11.41 8.32 -4.30
N ILE A 289 10.33 8.68 -3.61
CA ILE A 289 10.03 10.06 -3.21
C ILE A 289 11.12 10.60 -2.28
N LYS A 290 11.60 9.78 -1.33
CA LYS A 290 12.71 10.13 -0.43
C LYS A 290 14.02 10.32 -1.19
N ALA A 291 14.34 9.41 -2.11
CA ALA A 291 15.54 9.47 -2.96
C ALA A 291 15.54 10.69 -3.90
N ALA A 292 14.36 11.10 -4.39
CA ALA A 292 14.17 12.32 -5.18
C ALA A 292 14.29 13.62 -4.36
N GLY A 293 14.57 13.54 -3.05
CA GLY A 293 14.75 14.71 -2.19
C GLY A 293 13.47 15.50 -1.93
N LEU A 294 12.29 14.86 -2.06
CA LEU A 294 11.01 15.53 -1.86
C LEU A 294 10.59 15.64 -0.40
N VAL A 295 11.12 14.80 0.49
CA VAL A 295 10.69 14.72 1.89
C VAL A 295 11.40 15.78 2.74
N GLU A 296 10.63 16.72 3.28
CA GLU A 296 11.10 17.75 4.22
C GLU A 296 11.15 17.23 5.66
N LYS A 297 10.08 16.53 6.08
CA LYS A 297 9.90 16.06 7.46
C LYS A 297 9.06 14.78 7.48
N ILE A 298 9.33 13.90 8.45
CA ILE A 298 8.57 12.67 8.67
C ILE A 298 7.97 12.67 10.06
N ASP A 299 6.64 12.70 10.13
CA ASP A 299 5.86 12.57 11.36
C ASP A 299 5.33 11.14 11.49
N TYR A 300 5.31 10.63 12.72
CA TYR A 300 4.79 9.29 13.05
C TYR A 300 3.53 9.42 13.88
N ARG A 301 2.50 8.66 13.50
CA ARG A 301 1.27 8.60 14.25
C ARG A 301 0.94 7.15 14.61
N PRO A 302 0.92 6.81 15.91
CA PRO A 302 0.64 5.47 16.36
C PRO A 302 -0.83 5.08 16.12
N SER A 303 -1.05 3.79 15.91
CA SER A 303 -2.38 3.20 15.85
C SER A 303 -3.06 3.19 17.21
N ARG A 304 -4.39 2.99 17.22
CA ARG A 304 -5.14 2.78 18.49
C ARG A 304 -4.66 1.54 19.24
N GLU A 305 -4.25 0.51 18.51
CA GLU A 305 -3.66 -0.70 19.07
C GLU A 305 -2.34 -0.39 19.78
N ARG A 306 -1.41 0.30 19.09
CA ARG A 306 -0.12 0.70 19.67
C ARG A 306 -0.31 1.59 20.88
N GLU A 307 -1.20 2.58 20.79
CA GLU A 307 -1.56 3.44 21.92
C GLU A 307 -2.09 2.67 23.13
N LEU A 308 -2.97 1.68 22.91
CA LEU A 308 -3.51 0.83 23.97
C LEU A 308 -2.42 -0.05 24.60
N LEU A 309 -1.65 -0.76 23.77
CA LEU A 309 -0.64 -1.70 24.24
C LEU A 309 0.50 -0.98 24.98
N SER A 310 0.98 0.17 24.48
CA SER A 310 1.98 0.98 25.18
C SER A 310 1.46 1.56 26.49
N ARG A 311 0.16 1.90 26.59
CA ARG A 311 -0.41 2.32 27.88
C ARG A 311 -0.54 1.15 28.87
N ALA A 312 -0.77 -0.05 28.37
CA ALA A 312 -0.95 -1.26 29.17
C ALA A 312 0.37 -1.93 29.58
N GLU A 313 1.47 -1.67 28.86
CA GLU A 313 2.81 -2.21 29.12
C GLU A 313 3.27 -2.10 30.58
N PRO A 314 3.13 -0.96 31.30
CA PRO A 314 3.55 -0.89 32.69
C PRO A 314 2.57 -1.56 33.67
N LEU A 315 1.41 -2.05 33.23
CA LEU A 315 0.38 -2.65 34.09
C LEU A 315 0.65 -4.13 34.33
N ASP A 316 0.51 -4.56 35.59
CA ASP A 316 0.56 -5.98 35.94
C ASP A 316 -0.72 -6.72 35.50
N ALA A 317 -0.74 -8.04 35.71
CA ALA A 317 -1.87 -8.87 35.30
C ALA A 317 -3.19 -8.49 35.98
N ASP A 318 -3.16 -8.15 37.29
CA ASP A 318 -4.36 -7.80 38.05
C ASP A 318 -4.91 -6.43 37.61
N GLU A 319 -4.03 -5.49 37.30
CA GLU A 319 -4.39 -4.19 36.77
C GLU A 319 -4.93 -4.28 35.34
N GLN A 320 -4.40 -5.17 34.49
CA GLN A 320 -5.00 -5.45 33.18
C GLN A 320 -6.39 -6.08 33.31
N GLN A 321 -6.65 -6.89 34.35
CA GLN A 321 -8.02 -7.32 34.66
C GLN A 321 -8.90 -6.15 35.06
N TRP A 322 -8.39 -5.15 35.80
CA TRP A 322 -9.13 -3.93 36.08
C TRP A 322 -9.44 -3.13 34.81
N VAL A 323 -8.51 -3.06 33.85
CA VAL A 323 -8.75 -2.44 32.54
C VAL A 323 -9.95 -3.08 31.85
N LEU A 324 -9.99 -4.42 31.81
CA LEU A 324 -11.11 -5.17 31.22
C LEU A 324 -12.43 -4.89 31.95
N LYS A 325 -12.43 -4.94 33.28
CA LYS A 325 -13.61 -4.70 34.13
C LYS A 325 -14.14 -3.27 33.98
N VAL A 326 -13.27 -2.27 34.07
CA VAL A 326 -13.62 -0.83 34.00
C VAL A 326 -14.05 -0.43 32.60
N SER A 327 -13.45 -1.00 31.54
CA SER A 327 -13.91 -0.80 30.16
C SER A 327 -15.33 -1.34 29.96
N ALA A 328 -15.61 -2.53 30.50
CA ALA A 328 -16.92 -3.17 30.35
C ALA A 328 -18.02 -2.52 31.22
N ASP A 329 -17.70 -2.09 32.44
CA ASP A 329 -18.65 -1.50 33.41
C ASP A 329 -17.98 -0.40 34.26
N GLN A 330 -18.44 0.83 34.11
CA GLN A 330 -17.89 2.01 34.77
C GLN A 330 -18.23 2.04 36.26
N LYS A 331 -19.22 1.27 36.73
CA LYS A 331 -19.50 1.14 38.16
C LYS A 331 -18.31 0.58 38.92
N GLN A 332 -17.42 -0.15 38.23
CA GLN A 332 -16.16 -0.64 38.80
C GLN A 332 -15.22 0.49 39.25
N LEU A 333 -15.39 1.73 38.75
CA LEU A 333 -14.66 2.89 39.24
C LEU A 333 -14.94 3.22 40.73
N GLN A 334 -16.08 2.75 41.26
CA GLN A 334 -16.48 2.91 42.66
C GLN A 334 -16.22 1.66 43.50
N ASN A 335 -15.65 0.60 42.92
CA ASN A 335 -15.36 -0.63 43.62
C ASN A 335 -14.27 -0.39 44.68
N SER A 336 -14.46 -0.90 45.91
CA SER A 336 -13.51 -0.71 47.02
C SER A 336 -12.12 -1.27 46.74
N GLU A 337 -12.02 -2.42 46.06
CA GLU A 337 -10.73 -3.02 45.69
C GLU A 337 -10.01 -2.21 44.62
N TYR A 338 -10.76 -1.64 43.67
CA TYR A 338 -10.21 -0.72 42.70
C TYR A 338 -9.76 0.58 43.36
N LEU A 339 -10.57 1.17 44.24
CA LEU A 339 -10.24 2.40 44.96
C LEU A 339 -9.02 2.23 45.90
N ALA A 340 -8.76 1.00 46.36
CA ALA A 340 -7.57 0.67 47.14
C ALA A 340 -6.27 0.71 46.32
N GLN A 341 -6.35 0.64 44.98
CA GLN A 341 -5.19 0.80 44.11
C GLN A 341 -4.60 2.21 44.22
N PRO A 342 -3.26 2.37 44.15
CA PRO A 342 -2.63 3.68 44.18
C PRO A 342 -3.18 4.60 43.09
N LYS A 343 -3.31 5.90 43.42
CA LYS A 343 -3.91 6.91 42.52
C LYS A 343 -3.24 6.93 41.13
N GLU A 344 -1.93 6.82 41.07
CA GLU A 344 -1.14 6.80 39.83
C GLU A 344 -1.47 5.57 38.97
N ARG A 345 -1.62 4.39 39.59
CA ARG A 345 -2.00 3.16 38.90
C ARG A 345 -3.42 3.21 38.37
N ARG A 346 -4.36 3.73 39.17
CA ARG A 346 -5.74 3.99 38.70
C ARG A 346 -5.79 4.90 37.48
N ALA A 347 -4.92 5.91 37.38
CA ALA A 347 -4.88 6.80 36.21
C ALA A 347 -4.50 6.02 34.94
N LEU A 348 -3.52 5.12 35.03
CA LEU A 348 -3.10 4.26 33.91
C LEU A 348 -4.22 3.28 33.51
N ILE A 349 -4.87 2.65 34.48
CA ILE A 349 -6.00 1.73 34.25
C ILE A 349 -7.16 2.44 33.54
N GLN A 350 -7.51 3.66 33.97
CA GLN A 350 -8.59 4.45 33.36
C GLN A 350 -8.29 4.80 31.90
N ASP A 351 -7.07 5.27 31.62
CA ASP A 351 -6.65 5.60 30.25
C ASP A 351 -6.61 4.35 29.36
N ALA A 352 -6.08 3.23 29.86
CA ALA A 352 -6.09 1.96 29.14
C ALA A 352 -7.52 1.46 28.89
N ALA A 353 -8.43 1.57 29.86
CA ALA A 353 -9.83 1.17 29.71
C ALA A 353 -10.55 2.03 28.66
N TYR A 354 -10.30 3.34 28.65
CA TYR A 354 -10.80 4.24 27.61
C TYR A 354 -10.28 3.87 26.23
N ARG A 355 -8.96 3.63 26.10
CA ARG A 355 -8.34 3.21 24.83
C ARG A 355 -8.87 1.87 24.34
N LEU A 356 -9.09 0.92 25.25
CA LEU A 356 -9.68 -0.38 24.94
C LEU A 356 -11.12 -0.25 24.44
N GLU A 357 -11.94 0.60 25.07
CA GLU A 357 -13.29 0.86 24.59
C GLU A 357 -13.27 1.53 23.21
N ARG A 358 -12.35 2.46 22.98
CA ARG A 358 -12.16 3.09 21.66
C ARG A 358 -11.68 2.12 20.59
N TYR A 359 -10.83 1.16 20.95
CA TYR A 359 -10.40 0.06 20.06
C TYR A 359 -11.56 -0.89 19.75
N ARG A 360 -12.37 -1.27 20.75
CA ARG A 360 -13.53 -2.16 20.54
C ARG A 360 -14.68 -1.48 19.78
N ALA A 361 -14.78 -0.16 19.87
CA ALA A 361 -15.78 0.63 19.14
C ALA A 361 -15.54 0.69 17.63
N ASN A 362 -14.36 0.25 17.16
CA ASN A 362 -13.94 0.33 15.78
C ASN A 362 -14.91 -0.39 14.83
N GLY A 363 -15.37 0.30 13.78
CA GLY A 363 -16.27 -0.27 12.76
C GLY A 363 -17.70 -0.51 13.20
N LEU A 364 -18.04 -0.17 14.44
CA LEU A 364 -19.40 -0.31 14.97
C LEU A 364 -20.15 1.01 14.87
N GLU A 365 -21.44 0.92 14.61
CA GLU A 365 -22.33 2.09 14.68
C GLU A 365 -22.32 2.73 16.07
N ARG A 366 -22.72 3.99 16.11
CA ARG A 366 -22.76 4.75 17.36
C ARG A 366 -23.80 4.15 18.30
N ASP A 367 -23.32 3.65 19.44
CA ASP A 367 -24.14 3.18 20.55
C ASP A 367 -24.16 4.22 21.66
N THR A 368 -25.37 4.54 22.15
CA THR A 368 -25.60 5.51 23.23
C THR A 368 -24.96 5.04 24.53
N GLN A 369 -25.03 3.73 24.83
CA GLN A 369 -24.40 3.19 26.03
C GLN A 369 -22.89 3.32 25.94
N ARG A 370 -22.26 2.91 24.84
CA ARG A 370 -20.82 3.10 24.59
C ARG A 370 -20.38 4.57 24.69
N SER A 371 -21.20 5.47 24.17
CA SER A 371 -20.93 6.92 24.25
C SER A 371 -20.92 7.38 25.72
N GLN A 372 -21.88 6.92 26.52
CA GLN A 372 -21.95 7.19 27.96
C GLN A 372 -20.74 6.60 28.70
N ARG A 373 -20.40 5.33 28.43
CA ARG A 373 -19.21 4.65 28.97
C ARG A 373 -17.93 5.44 28.70
N SER A 374 -17.75 5.88 27.45
CA SER A 374 -16.60 6.67 27.03
C SER A 374 -16.55 8.02 27.75
N PHE A 375 -17.71 8.68 27.94
CA PHE A 375 -17.81 9.96 28.64
C PHE A 375 -17.45 9.84 30.12
N GLU A 376 -17.96 8.83 30.81
CA GLU A 376 -17.64 8.58 32.22
C GLU A 376 -16.15 8.25 32.45
N LEU A 377 -15.54 7.47 31.55
CA LEU A 377 -14.10 7.23 31.57
C LEU A 377 -13.31 8.52 31.35
N LEU A 378 -13.72 9.39 30.42
CA LEU A 378 -13.09 10.69 30.22
C LEU A 378 -13.23 11.61 31.44
N GLN A 379 -14.36 11.58 32.14
CA GLN A 379 -14.53 12.31 33.40
C GLN A 379 -13.58 11.79 34.49
N ALA A 380 -13.43 10.47 34.61
CA ALA A 380 -12.48 9.86 35.55
C ALA A 380 -11.03 10.25 35.23
N ILE A 381 -10.65 10.18 33.95
CA ILE A 381 -9.33 10.62 33.45
C ILE A 381 -9.12 12.11 33.73
N ASN A 382 -10.12 12.97 33.55
CA ASN A 382 -9.98 14.40 33.83
C ASN A 382 -9.72 14.67 35.32
N GLN A 383 -10.33 13.90 36.22
CA GLN A 383 -10.12 14.00 37.67
C GLN A 383 -8.79 13.39 38.13
N ASN A 384 -8.29 12.38 37.42
CA ASN A 384 -7.06 11.66 37.73
C ASN A 384 -6.23 11.41 36.47
N PRO A 385 -5.62 12.45 35.89
CA PRO A 385 -4.98 12.35 34.59
C PRO A 385 -3.76 11.42 34.64
N PRO A 386 -3.58 10.55 33.63
CA PRO A 386 -2.37 9.74 33.50
C PRO A 386 -1.19 10.63 33.08
N PRO A 387 0.06 10.16 33.28
CA PRO A 387 1.20 10.77 32.62
C PRO A 387 1.03 10.73 31.09
N GLN A 388 1.67 11.66 30.39
CA GLN A 388 1.67 11.69 28.92
C GLN A 388 2.12 10.33 28.37
N LEU A 389 1.41 9.84 27.35
CA LEU A 389 1.79 8.60 26.68
C LEU A 389 2.94 8.90 25.72
N GLU A 390 4.12 8.39 26.04
CA GLU A 390 5.27 8.41 25.14
C GLU A 390 5.33 7.06 24.43
N ILE A 391 5.28 7.09 23.09
CA ILE A 391 5.39 5.89 22.26
C ILE A 391 6.68 6.02 21.45
N PRO A 392 7.65 5.11 21.61
CA PRO A 392 8.86 5.15 20.81
C PRO A 392 8.49 4.99 19.33
N ARG A 393 9.08 5.86 18.50
CA ARG A 393 8.92 5.78 17.06
C ARG A 393 9.60 4.50 16.56
N PRO A 394 8.89 3.60 15.84
CA PRO A 394 9.52 2.40 15.27
C PRO A 394 10.50 2.77 14.14
N GLY A 395 11.26 1.78 13.65
CA GLY A 395 12.08 1.94 12.46
C GLY A 395 11.24 2.36 11.25
N LEU A 396 11.84 3.13 10.35
CA LEU A 396 11.18 3.60 9.14
C LEU A 396 10.97 2.44 8.15
N PRO A 397 9.74 2.18 7.66
CA PRO A 397 9.49 1.07 6.75
C PRO A 397 10.28 1.17 5.45
N GLU A 398 10.48 2.38 4.93
CA GLU A 398 11.25 2.61 3.70
C GLU A 398 12.77 2.44 3.88
N GLU A 399 13.24 2.30 5.12
CA GLU A 399 14.62 1.99 5.44
C GLU A 399 14.87 0.48 5.62
N GLY A 400 13.81 -0.33 5.50
CA GLY A 400 13.93 -1.77 5.32
C GLY A 400 14.58 -2.14 3.99
N HIS A 401 14.83 -3.45 3.81
CA HIS A 401 15.42 -3.98 2.59
C HIS A 401 14.53 -3.75 1.35
N GLU A 402 15.11 -3.91 0.15
CA GLU A 402 14.33 -3.86 -1.09
C GLU A 402 13.39 -5.05 -1.26
N SER A 403 12.35 -4.90 -2.06
CA SER A 403 11.24 -5.85 -2.12
C SER A 403 11.44 -7.06 -3.03
N ARG A 404 12.40 -7.03 -3.97
CA ARG A 404 12.77 -8.19 -4.79
C ARG A 404 13.99 -8.87 -4.20
N THR A 405 14.11 -10.18 -4.42
CA THR A 405 15.23 -10.93 -3.86
C THR A 405 15.74 -11.99 -4.82
N TRP A 406 17.03 -11.91 -5.14
CA TRP A 406 17.79 -13.02 -5.72
C TRP A 406 18.33 -13.88 -4.59
N GLN A 407 18.22 -15.19 -4.76
CA GLN A 407 18.63 -16.19 -3.78
C GLN A 407 19.57 -17.18 -4.45
N LEU A 408 20.74 -17.40 -3.87
CA LEU A 408 21.72 -18.35 -4.36
C LEU A 408 22.15 -19.26 -3.20
N GLY A 409 21.78 -20.53 -3.30
CA GLY A 409 22.00 -21.53 -2.27
C GLY A 409 22.87 -22.69 -2.74
N ALA A 410 23.60 -23.29 -1.81
CA ALA A 410 24.24 -24.57 -1.99
C ALA A 410 24.00 -25.45 -0.75
N GLY A 411 23.70 -26.72 -0.97
CA GLY A 411 23.30 -27.61 0.11
C GLY A 411 23.38 -29.08 -0.26
N THR A 412 22.96 -29.90 0.69
CA THR A 412 22.85 -31.35 0.54
C THR A 412 21.47 -31.79 0.99
N ARG A 413 20.82 -32.66 0.21
CA ARG A 413 19.58 -33.35 0.58
C ARG A 413 19.83 -34.86 0.52
N GLY A 414 19.73 -35.52 1.67
CA GLY A 414 20.22 -36.90 1.82
C GLY A 414 21.70 -36.98 1.41
N ASP A 415 22.01 -37.84 0.44
CA ASP A 415 23.36 -38.04 -0.07
C ASP A 415 23.68 -37.21 -1.34
N LYS A 416 22.75 -36.34 -1.79
CA LYS A 416 22.91 -35.56 -3.03
C LYS A 416 23.23 -34.10 -2.74
N ALA A 417 24.27 -33.56 -3.34
CA ALA A 417 24.52 -32.12 -3.35
C ALA A 417 23.64 -31.40 -4.39
N PHE A 418 23.31 -30.14 -4.10
CA PHE A 418 22.59 -29.27 -5.02
C PHE A 418 23.03 -27.81 -4.92
N ALA A 419 22.80 -27.07 -6.01
CA ALA A 419 22.74 -25.62 -6.03
C ALA A 419 21.28 -25.19 -6.21
N GLU A 420 20.84 -24.14 -5.51
CA GLU A 420 19.50 -23.56 -5.60
C GLU A 420 19.59 -22.11 -6.11
N TYR A 421 18.70 -21.78 -7.04
CA TYR A 421 18.54 -20.45 -7.61
C TYR A 421 17.10 -20.01 -7.36
N GLY A 422 16.94 -18.92 -6.63
CA GLY A 422 15.63 -18.38 -6.28
C GLY A 422 15.45 -16.94 -6.74
N LEU A 423 14.21 -16.62 -7.07
CA LEU A 423 13.76 -15.26 -7.38
C LEU A 423 12.43 -15.02 -6.67
N ARG A 424 12.37 -13.93 -5.91
CA ARG A 424 11.13 -13.41 -5.30
C ARG A 424 10.82 -12.03 -5.82
N MET A 425 9.57 -11.79 -6.21
CA MET A 425 9.18 -10.54 -6.85
C MET A 425 8.69 -9.45 -5.90
N ALA A 426 8.25 -9.79 -4.68
CA ALA A 426 7.78 -8.80 -3.73
C ALA A 426 7.91 -9.22 -2.27
N TYR A 427 8.08 -8.22 -1.41
CA TYR A 427 8.06 -8.28 0.06
C TYR A 427 9.12 -9.22 0.65
N HIS A 428 8.78 -9.93 1.73
CA HIS A 428 9.74 -10.57 2.63
C HIS A 428 9.13 -11.77 3.36
N ASP A 429 10.00 -12.72 3.71
CA ASP A 429 9.68 -13.82 4.61
C ASP A 429 9.92 -13.46 6.08
N LEU A 430 9.61 -14.37 7.00
CA LEU A 430 9.76 -14.17 8.45
C LEU A 430 11.22 -14.09 8.92
N ASN A 431 12.16 -14.58 8.11
CA ASN A 431 13.58 -14.68 8.46
C ASN A 431 14.43 -13.61 7.77
N ASP A 432 13.90 -12.91 6.76
CA ASP A 432 14.57 -11.80 6.10
C ASP A 432 14.93 -10.66 7.08
N ASN A 433 15.77 -9.74 6.63
CA ASN A 433 16.25 -8.66 7.49
C ASN A 433 15.06 -7.85 8.07
N ALA A 434 14.94 -7.80 9.39
CA ALA A 434 13.68 -7.41 10.03
C ALA A 434 13.50 -5.88 10.18
N TYR A 435 14.55 -5.09 9.96
CA TYR A 435 14.45 -3.63 10.11
C TYR A 435 13.38 -3.04 9.17
N GLY A 436 12.48 -2.21 9.70
CA GLY A 436 11.38 -1.61 8.95
C GLY A 436 10.14 -2.52 8.79
N PHE A 437 10.21 -3.78 9.23
CA PHE A 437 9.10 -4.74 9.13
C PHE A 437 8.62 -5.23 10.51
N PRO A 438 7.30 -5.45 10.71
CA PRO A 438 6.80 -6.02 11.94
C PRO A 438 7.25 -7.49 12.12
N LEU A 439 7.68 -7.85 13.32
CA LEU A 439 7.97 -9.25 13.66
C LEU A 439 6.70 -10.10 13.53
N GLY A 440 6.80 -11.28 12.90
CA GLY A 440 5.66 -12.16 12.67
C GLY A 440 4.79 -11.80 11.47
N ALA A 441 5.20 -10.82 10.66
CA ALA A 441 4.58 -10.50 9.39
C ALA A 441 5.37 -11.13 8.23
N GLN A 442 4.69 -11.82 7.32
CA GLN A 442 5.27 -12.30 6.07
C GLN A 442 4.27 -12.12 4.94
N ILE A 443 4.77 -11.61 3.82
CA ILE A 443 4.09 -11.54 2.54
C ILE A 443 5.14 -11.90 1.51
N GLU A 444 4.86 -12.87 0.65
CA GLU A 444 5.69 -13.18 -0.50
C GLU A 444 4.80 -13.31 -1.71
N ILE A 445 5.18 -12.66 -2.80
CA ILE A 445 4.49 -12.76 -4.09
C ILE A 445 5.48 -13.27 -5.12
N LEU A 446 5.05 -14.28 -5.87
CA LEU A 446 5.79 -14.92 -6.94
C LEU A 446 7.22 -15.31 -6.53
N GLN A 447 7.33 -16.41 -5.78
CA GLN A 447 8.61 -17.01 -5.40
C GLN A 447 8.87 -18.23 -6.29
N LEU A 448 9.93 -18.18 -7.08
CA LEU A 448 10.43 -19.31 -7.85
C LEU A 448 11.69 -19.86 -7.18
N LYS A 449 11.81 -21.17 -7.06
CA LYS A 449 13.04 -21.88 -6.68
C LYS A 449 13.32 -23.02 -7.65
N VAL A 450 14.53 -23.03 -8.19
CA VAL A 450 15.01 -24.07 -9.10
C VAL A 450 16.30 -24.64 -8.53
N ARG A 451 16.39 -25.97 -8.48
CA ARG A 451 17.60 -26.68 -8.07
C ARG A 451 18.29 -27.35 -9.25
N GLN A 452 19.61 -27.36 -9.18
CA GLN A 452 20.49 -28.19 -9.98
C GLN A 452 21.15 -29.20 -9.04
N TYR A 453 20.81 -30.48 -9.19
CA TYR A 453 21.49 -31.57 -8.52
C TYR A 453 22.72 -32.04 -9.31
N GLU A 454 23.51 -32.92 -8.69
CA GLU A 454 24.58 -33.66 -9.34
C GLU A 454 24.13 -34.30 -10.66
N GLY A 455 25.02 -34.36 -11.64
CA GLY A 455 24.69 -34.89 -12.97
C GLY A 455 23.89 -33.92 -13.85
N ASN A 456 23.79 -32.65 -13.47
CA ASN A 456 23.04 -31.61 -14.21
C ASN A 456 21.54 -31.89 -14.29
N ASP A 457 20.97 -32.47 -13.24
CA ASP A 457 19.53 -32.67 -13.10
C ASP A 457 18.88 -31.38 -12.56
N TRP A 458 18.05 -30.75 -13.39
CA TRP A 458 17.38 -29.48 -13.08
C TRP A 458 15.93 -29.71 -12.72
N GLN A 459 15.54 -29.19 -11.57
CA GLN A 459 14.21 -29.39 -11.03
C GLN A 459 13.65 -28.09 -10.46
N VAL A 460 12.42 -27.74 -10.86
CA VAL A 460 11.63 -26.73 -10.15
C VAL A 460 11.28 -27.31 -8.78
N GLN A 461 11.66 -26.60 -7.72
CA GLN A 461 11.35 -27.00 -6.35
C GLN A 461 10.09 -26.31 -5.85
N GLN A 462 9.91 -25.04 -6.22
CA GLN A 462 8.81 -24.24 -5.70
C GLN A 462 8.44 -23.14 -6.70
N LEU A 463 7.13 -22.90 -6.83
CA LEU A 463 6.55 -21.73 -7.48
C LEU A 463 5.35 -21.28 -6.65
N ASP A 464 5.57 -20.38 -5.69
CA ASP A 464 4.49 -19.80 -4.90
C ASP A 464 3.93 -18.59 -5.61
N LEU A 465 2.61 -18.51 -5.76
CA LEU A 465 1.95 -17.31 -6.27
C LEU A 465 1.80 -16.27 -5.15
N ALA A 466 1.38 -16.73 -3.96
CA ALA A 466 1.25 -15.90 -2.77
C ALA A 466 1.43 -16.73 -1.49
N THR A 467 2.23 -16.22 -0.57
CA THR A 467 2.44 -16.77 0.78
C THR A 467 2.27 -15.64 1.79
N ILE A 468 1.34 -15.78 2.72
CA ILE A 468 1.03 -14.76 3.71
C ILE A 468 0.93 -15.41 5.08
N ARG A 469 1.59 -14.81 6.07
CA ARG A 469 1.49 -15.22 7.48
C ARG A 469 1.38 -14.00 8.36
N SER A 470 0.33 -13.98 9.20
CA SER A 470 0.09 -12.97 10.23
C SER A 470 0.15 -13.61 11.60
N LEU A 471 1.25 -13.37 12.31
CA LEU A 471 1.54 -13.94 13.63
C LEU A 471 1.48 -12.86 14.71
N THR A 472 0.37 -12.13 14.76
CA THR A 472 0.15 -11.09 15.78
C THR A 472 -0.01 -11.73 17.18
N PRO A 473 0.78 -11.31 18.18
CA PRO A 473 0.72 -11.90 19.51
C PRO A 473 -0.58 -11.53 20.25
N ARG A 474 -1.08 -12.50 21.02
CA ARG A 474 -2.23 -12.34 21.92
C ARG A 474 -1.77 -11.78 23.25
N THR A 475 -2.51 -10.83 23.78
CA THR A 475 -2.33 -10.23 25.11
C THR A 475 -3.59 -10.45 25.95
N GLU A 476 -3.56 -10.03 27.21
CA GLU A 476 -4.74 -10.09 28.06
C GLU A 476 -5.87 -9.20 27.52
N LEU A 477 -5.51 -8.02 26.99
CA LEU A 477 -6.44 -7.04 26.46
C LEU A 477 -6.90 -7.34 25.03
N LEU A 478 -5.99 -7.84 24.18
CA LEU A 478 -6.22 -8.07 22.75
C LEU A 478 -5.99 -9.53 22.38
N LYS A 479 -6.99 -10.16 21.76
CA LYS A 479 -6.97 -11.59 21.41
C LYS A 479 -7.10 -11.81 19.89
N PRO A 480 -6.21 -11.23 19.05
CA PRO A 480 -6.29 -11.39 17.59
C PRO A 480 -6.07 -12.83 17.17
N TRP A 481 -6.61 -13.19 16.01
CA TRP A 481 -6.32 -14.47 15.36
C TRP A 481 -5.02 -14.36 14.57
N SER A 482 -4.13 -15.34 14.76
CA SER A 482 -3.02 -15.56 13.84
C SER A 482 -3.50 -16.44 12.70
N TRP A 483 -3.02 -16.21 11.48
CA TRP A 483 -3.48 -16.94 10.31
C TRP A 483 -2.41 -17.02 9.23
N GLN A 484 -2.57 -17.99 8.33
CA GLN A 484 -1.70 -18.18 7.17
C GLN A 484 -2.48 -18.60 5.94
N VAL A 485 -1.94 -18.28 4.76
CA VAL A 485 -2.35 -18.87 3.48
C VAL A 485 -1.13 -18.98 2.55
N THR A 486 -1.06 -20.08 1.82
CA THR A 486 -0.04 -20.35 0.81
C THR A 486 -0.70 -21.04 -0.38
N GLY A 487 -0.38 -20.60 -1.59
CA GLY A 487 -0.85 -21.24 -2.82
C GLY A 487 0.23 -21.25 -3.88
N GLY A 488 0.45 -22.41 -4.49
CA GLY A 488 1.54 -22.59 -5.46
C GLY A 488 1.78 -24.03 -5.87
N LEU A 489 2.97 -24.22 -6.43
CA LEU A 489 3.56 -25.52 -6.71
C LEU A 489 4.72 -25.74 -5.75
N GLU A 490 4.81 -26.91 -5.13
CA GLU A 490 5.97 -27.27 -4.32
C GLU A 490 6.37 -28.72 -4.58
N ARG A 491 7.65 -29.03 -4.41
CA ARG A 491 8.17 -30.39 -4.55
C ARG A 491 8.12 -31.09 -3.20
N VAL A 492 7.43 -32.23 -3.15
CA VAL A 492 7.22 -33.03 -1.93
C VAL A 492 7.77 -34.43 -2.11
N LEU A 493 8.06 -35.10 -0.99
CA LEU A 493 8.46 -36.50 -0.98
C LEU A 493 7.35 -37.39 -1.56
N GLY A 494 7.70 -38.20 -2.55
CA GLY A 494 6.82 -39.15 -3.22
C GLY A 494 7.15 -40.61 -2.90
N LYS A 495 6.54 -41.53 -3.65
CA LYS A 495 6.76 -42.97 -3.57
C LYS A 495 8.16 -43.34 -4.04
N HIS A 496 8.69 -44.45 -3.52
CA HIS A 496 9.97 -45.03 -3.95
C HIS A 496 11.19 -44.10 -3.83
N GLY A 497 11.10 -43.03 -3.04
CA GLY A 497 12.16 -42.04 -2.89
C GLY A 497 12.21 -40.99 -4.00
N ASP A 498 11.21 -40.97 -4.90
CA ASP A 498 11.03 -39.91 -5.89
C ASP A 498 10.47 -38.64 -5.24
N GLU A 499 10.52 -37.53 -5.99
CA GLU A 499 10.04 -36.23 -5.58
C GLU A 499 9.03 -35.69 -6.59
N ASN A 500 7.84 -35.33 -6.12
CA ASN A 500 6.76 -34.88 -6.99
C ASN A 500 6.49 -33.40 -6.83
N LEU A 501 6.36 -32.71 -7.96
CA LEU A 501 5.83 -31.35 -7.99
C LEU A 501 4.31 -31.41 -7.86
N VAL A 502 3.78 -30.84 -6.80
CA VAL A 502 2.35 -30.84 -6.48
C VAL A 502 1.80 -29.44 -6.50
N SER A 503 0.55 -29.28 -6.93
CA SER A 503 -0.16 -28.01 -6.75
C SER A 503 -0.96 -28.05 -5.46
N HIS A 504 -0.88 -27.00 -4.66
CA HIS A 504 -1.56 -26.96 -3.38
C HIS A 504 -2.09 -25.58 -3.00
N VAL A 505 -3.08 -25.60 -2.11
CA VAL A 505 -3.51 -24.45 -1.32
C VAL A 505 -3.53 -24.89 0.14
N ASN A 506 -2.83 -24.15 1.00
CA ASN A 506 -2.78 -24.37 2.44
C ASN A 506 -3.28 -23.10 3.14
N GLY A 507 -4.21 -23.25 4.08
CA GLY A 507 -4.70 -22.16 4.92
C GLY A 507 -4.77 -22.60 6.37
N GLY A 508 -4.61 -21.67 7.31
CA GLY A 508 -4.65 -22.01 8.72
C GLY A 508 -4.92 -20.83 9.64
N GLY A 509 -5.29 -21.14 10.87
CA GLY A 509 -5.62 -20.17 11.91
C GLY A 509 -5.27 -20.68 13.30
N GLY A 510 -4.96 -19.76 14.22
CA GLY A 510 -4.62 -20.09 15.60
C GLY A 510 -4.16 -18.89 16.40
N GLY A 511 -3.13 -19.07 17.21
CA GLY A 511 -2.63 -18.05 18.13
C GLY A 511 -1.11 -17.92 18.13
N THR A 512 -0.66 -16.70 18.41
CA THR A 512 0.74 -16.36 18.68
C THR A 512 0.84 -15.72 20.04
N TRP A 513 1.94 -15.93 20.73
CA TRP A 513 2.25 -15.37 22.04
C TRP A 513 3.65 -14.78 22.02
N GLN A 514 3.82 -13.65 22.69
CA GLN A 514 5.14 -13.10 22.95
C GLN A 514 5.73 -13.79 24.19
N LEU A 515 6.81 -14.53 24.00
CA LEU A 515 7.46 -15.32 25.04
C LEU A 515 8.67 -14.61 25.66
N GLY A 516 9.12 -13.51 25.05
CA GLY A 516 10.19 -12.66 25.52
C GLY A 516 10.39 -11.45 24.60
N ASP A 517 11.42 -10.67 24.86
CA ASP A 517 11.81 -9.56 24.00
C ASP A 517 12.21 -10.14 22.63
N GLU A 518 11.47 -9.74 21.59
CA GLU A 518 11.65 -10.21 20.21
C GLU A 518 11.53 -11.74 19.97
N LEU A 519 10.92 -12.47 20.92
CA LEU A 519 10.63 -13.90 20.79
C LEU A 519 9.12 -14.16 20.72
N LEU A 520 8.66 -14.72 19.61
CA LEU A 520 7.29 -15.18 19.41
C LEU A 520 7.22 -16.70 19.38
N GLY A 521 6.17 -17.25 19.96
CA GLY A 521 5.75 -18.64 19.76
C GLY A 521 4.36 -18.70 19.18
N PHE A 522 4.13 -19.54 18.17
CA PHE A 522 2.83 -19.65 17.51
C PHE A 522 2.38 -21.10 17.38
N VAL A 523 1.06 -21.30 17.36
CA VAL A 523 0.40 -22.58 17.10
C VAL A 523 -0.81 -22.33 16.21
N LEU A 524 -0.84 -22.97 15.04
CA LEU A 524 -1.90 -22.87 14.04
C LEU A 524 -2.43 -24.26 13.71
N GLY A 525 -3.75 -24.38 13.59
CA GLY A 525 -4.37 -25.50 12.87
C GLY A 525 -4.42 -25.17 11.37
N THR A 526 -4.11 -26.15 10.52
CA THR A 526 -4.05 -25.97 9.06
C THR A 526 -5.00 -26.91 8.33
N VAL A 527 -5.42 -26.47 7.14
CA VAL A 527 -6.12 -27.28 6.15
C VAL A 527 -5.36 -27.12 4.84
N ARG A 528 -5.06 -28.24 4.20
CA ARG A 528 -4.36 -28.28 2.92
C ARG A 528 -5.21 -29.03 1.90
N VAL A 529 -5.20 -28.54 0.67
CA VAL A 529 -5.78 -29.22 -0.49
C VAL A 529 -4.67 -29.35 -1.51
N GLU A 530 -4.41 -30.57 -1.97
CA GLU A 530 -3.30 -30.87 -2.87
C GLU A 530 -3.75 -31.76 -4.03
N HIS A 531 -3.22 -31.49 -5.22
CA HIS A 531 -3.22 -32.44 -6.33
C HIS A 531 -1.82 -33.03 -6.47
N ASN A 532 -1.73 -34.36 -6.39
CA ASN A 532 -0.47 -35.11 -6.39
C ASN A 532 -0.62 -36.38 -7.22
N ASN A 533 0.26 -36.56 -8.20
CA ASN A 533 0.21 -37.67 -9.14
C ASN A 533 0.48 -39.05 -8.51
N ASP A 534 1.07 -39.10 -7.31
CA ASP A 534 1.21 -40.36 -6.57
C ASP A 534 -0.08 -40.83 -5.90
N PHE A 535 -1.07 -39.94 -5.75
CA PHE A 535 -2.33 -40.25 -5.10
C PHE A 535 -3.36 -40.75 -6.12
N ALA A 536 -4.22 -41.67 -5.67
CA ALA A 536 -5.31 -42.17 -6.51
C ALA A 536 -6.41 -41.12 -6.73
N GLU A 537 -6.57 -40.21 -5.77
CA GLU A 537 -7.54 -39.12 -5.81
C GLU A 537 -6.96 -37.94 -6.59
N PHE A 538 -7.79 -37.27 -7.40
CA PHE A 538 -7.37 -36.05 -8.11
C PHE A 538 -7.07 -34.91 -7.14
N ILE A 539 -7.82 -34.80 -6.04
CA ILE A 539 -7.60 -33.81 -4.99
C ILE A 539 -7.64 -34.53 -3.66
N SER A 540 -6.58 -34.39 -2.87
CA SER A 540 -6.49 -34.95 -1.52
C SER A 540 -6.46 -33.83 -0.48
N PRO A 541 -7.52 -33.69 0.33
CA PRO A 541 -7.51 -32.79 1.47
C PRO A 541 -6.71 -33.37 2.65
N ALA A 542 -6.15 -32.47 3.46
CA ALA A 542 -5.49 -32.78 4.71
C ALA A 542 -5.86 -31.77 5.80
N ALA A 543 -5.93 -32.28 7.03
CA ALA A 543 -5.92 -31.44 8.23
C ALA A 543 -4.53 -31.52 8.86
N GLY A 544 -4.08 -30.43 9.47
CA GLY A 544 -2.71 -30.34 9.95
C GLY A 544 -2.50 -29.33 11.05
N PHE A 545 -1.22 -29.10 11.34
CA PHE A 545 -0.78 -28.06 12.24
C PHE A 545 0.51 -27.40 11.73
N ASN A 546 0.70 -26.14 12.13
CA ASN A 546 1.97 -25.44 12.02
C ASN A 546 2.28 -24.76 13.36
N THR A 547 3.43 -25.05 13.95
CA THR A 547 3.86 -24.48 15.23
C THR A 547 5.33 -24.11 15.18
N GLY A 548 5.73 -23.08 15.91
CA GLY A 548 7.12 -22.67 15.88
C GLY A 548 7.47 -21.53 16.81
N LEU A 549 8.77 -21.21 16.79
CA LEU A 549 9.38 -20.08 17.47
C LEU A 549 10.02 -19.16 16.43
N LEU A 550 9.84 -17.86 16.60
CA LEU A 550 10.52 -16.81 15.84
C LEU A 550 11.28 -15.95 16.84
N TRP A 551 12.60 -15.88 16.69
CA TRP A 551 13.46 -15.13 17.60
C TRP A 551 14.37 -14.22 16.81
N ARG A 552 14.20 -12.91 17.00
CA ARG A 552 15.22 -11.96 16.59
C ARG A 552 16.26 -11.88 17.70
N ASN A 553 17.49 -12.18 17.35
CA ASN A 553 18.62 -12.20 18.28
C ASN A 553 19.76 -11.34 17.71
N PRO A 554 20.85 -11.09 18.46
CA PRO A 554 21.95 -10.27 17.97
C PRO A 554 22.67 -10.77 16.71
N LEU A 555 22.48 -12.05 16.32
CA LEU A 555 23.02 -12.61 15.08
C LEU A 555 22.05 -12.43 13.89
N GLY A 556 20.81 -12.03 14.12
CA GLY A 556 19.74 -11.87 13.11
C GLY A 556 18.50 -12.68 13.48
N ASN A 557 17.81 -13.24 12.49
CA ASN A 557 16.51 -13.88 12.69
C ASN A 557 16.62 -15.41 12.71
N LEU A 558 16.23 -16.01 13.82
CA LEU A 558 16.15 -17.45 14.01
C LEU A 558 14.68 -17.89 13.93
N SER A 559 14.39 -18.97 13.19
CA SER A 559 13.11 -19.67 13.26
C SER A 559 13.29 -21.16 13.50
N LEU A 560 12.41 -21.74 14.32
CA LEU A 560 12.25 -23.17 14.51
C LEU A 560 10.78 -23.50 14.24
N GLU A 561 10.49 -24.30 13.22
CA GLU A 561 9.12 -24.56 12.79
C GLU A 561 8.88 -26.07 12.59
N ALA A 562 7.75 -26.56 13.08
CA ALA A 562 7.29 -27.93 12.92
C ALA A 562 5.90 -27.95 12.27
N LYS A 563 5.75 -28.78 11.24
CA LYS A 563 4.51 -28.94 10.47
C LYS A 563 4.09 -30.40 10.43
N GLY A 564 2.80 -30.63 10.33
CA GLY A 564 2.23 -31.95 10.06
C GLY A 564 0.94 -31.86 9.27
N ASP A 565 0.83 -32.64 8.19
CA ASP A 565 -0.36 -32.76 7.35
C ASP A 565 -0.82 -34.22 7.33
N TYR A 566 -2.08 -34.44 7.69
CA TYR A 566 -2.75 -35.74 7.76
C TYR A 566 -3.79 -35.81 6.65
N PHE A 567 -3.46 -36.51 5.56
CA PHE A 567 -4.29 -36.62 4.37
C PHE A 567 -5.42 -37.64 4.56
N THR A 568 -6.56 -37.42 3.92
CA THR A 568 -7.70 -38.35 3.95
C THR A 568 -7.39 -39.70 3.33
N ASN A 569 -6.40 -39.76 2.44
CA ASN A 569 -5.91 -40.98 1.81
C ASN A 569 -4.96 -41.80 2.72
N GLY A 570 -4.71 -41.35 3.95
CA GLY A 570 -3.86 -42.01 4.94
C GLY A 570 -2.42 -41.52 4.98
N GLU A 571 -1.95 -40.76 3.98
CA GLU A 571 -0.60 -40.20 3.98
C GLU A 571 -0.42 -39.20 5.13
N VAL A 572 0.75 -39.27 5.77
CA VAL A 572 1.13 -38.32 6.82
C VAL A 572 2.49 -37.73 6.49
N ARG A 573 2.50 -36.43 6.24
CA ARG A 573 3.72 -35.65 6.03
C ARG A 573 4.02 -34.79 7.23
N ARG A 574 5.27 -34.77 7.66
CA ARG A 574 5.74 -33.93 8.77
C ARG A 574 7.07 -33.32 8.41
N SER A 575 7.33 -32.12 8.91
CA SER A 575 8.65 -31.51 8.80
C SER A 575 9.03 -30.78 10.07
N VAL A 576 10.33 -30.69 10.31
CA VAL A 576 10.95 -29.81 11.31
C VAL A 576 12.04 -29.02 10.60
N SER A 577 12.04 -27.71 10.77
CA SER A 577 12.99 -26.80 10.13
C SER A 577 13.58 -25.82 11.13
N LEU A 578 14.86 -25.53 10.96
CA LEU A 578 15.63 -24.54 11.70
C LEU A 578 16.26 -23.60 10.67
N ASN A 579 16.05 -22.30 10.81
CA ASN A 579 16.66 -21.29 9.94
C ASN A 579 17.33 -20.23 10.79
N GLN A 580 18.57 -19.90 10.48
CA GLN A 580 19.28 -18.73 11.02
C GLN A 580 19.63 -17.80 9.86
N GLN A 581 19.13 -16.58 9.90
CA GLN A 581 19.51 -15.48 9.01
C GLN A 581 20.52 -14.58 9.72
N TRP A 582 21.60 -14.22 9.03
CA TRP A 582 22.48 -13.11 9.38
C TRP A 582 22.19 -11.90 8.49
N GLU A 583 21.96 -10.75 9.11
CA GLU A 583 21.70 -9.47 8.44
C GLU A 583 23.05 -8.78 8.11
N LEU A 584 23.70 -9.15 7.00
CA LEU A 584 25.03 -8.63 6.65
C LEU A 584 25.04 -7.14 6.29
N SER A 585 23.98 -6.69 5.62
CA SER A 585 23.70 -5.27 5.35
C SER A 585 22.20 -5.10 5.15
N ARG A 586 21.70 -3.87 4.94
CA ARG A 586 20.29 -3.63 4.61
C ARG A 586 19.80 -4.56 3.49
N ASN A 587 20.59 -4.69 2.43
CA ASN A 587 20.20 -5.37 1.19
C ASN A 587 20.97 -6.68 0.94
N LEU A 588 21.61 -7.25 1.96
CA LEU A 588 22.31 -8.53 1.86
C LEU A 588 22.09 -9.36 3.12
N GLY A 589 21.65 -10.60 2.93
CA GLY A 589 21.48 -11.58 4.00
C GLY A 589 22.20 -12.89 3.68
N LEU A 590 22.58 -13.61 4.73
CA LEU A 590 23.08 -14.98 4.63
C LEU A 590 22.16 -15.87 5.48
N ARG A 591 21.72 -17.01 4.95
CA ARG A 591 20.81 -17.92 5.64
C ARG A 591 21.39 -19.33 5.71
N LEU A 592 21.46 -19.89 6.90
CA LEU A 592 21.67 -21.31 7.11
C LEU A 592 20.31 -21.96 7.43
N SER A 593 19.92 -22.94 6.64
CA SER A 593 18.70 -23.71 6.80
C SER A 593 19.04 -25.17 7.04
N ALA A 594 18.35 -25.79 7.99
CA ALA A 594 18.37 -27.22 8.22
C ALA A 594 16.93 -27.73 8.33
N GLN A 595 16.58 -28.75 7.57
CA GLN A 595 15.23 -29.31 7.53
C GLN A 595 15.29 -30.83 7.59
N ARG A 596 14.29 -31.41 8.26
CA ARG A 596 14.04 -32.85 8.23
C ARG A 596 12.59 -33.11 7.88
N GLU A 597 12.38 -33.97 6.89
CA GLU A 597 11.06 -34.32 6.38
C GLU A 597 10.76 -35.79 6.61
N PHE A 598 9.49 -36.08 6.86
CA PHE A 598 8.95 -37.41 7.08
C PHE A 598 7.71 -37.58 6.22
N SER A 599 7.59 -38.73 5.57
CA SER A 599 6.43 -39.18 4.79
C SER A 599 6.16 -40.64 5.15
N GLN A 600 4.93 -41.15 4.96
CA GLN A 600 4.72 -42.61 5.06
C GLN A 600 5.14 -43.33 3.77
N MET A 601 5.28 -42.60 2.66
CA MET A 601 5.62 -43.15 1.34
C MET A 601 7.13 -43.30 1.11
N SER A 602 7.98 -42.66 1.91
CA SER A 602 9.43 -42.67 1.74
C SER A 602 10.21 -42.57 3.06
N SER A 603 11.51 -42.87 3.01
CA SER A 603 12.40 -42.70 4.15
C SER A 603 12.59 -41.21 4.48
N PRO A 604 12.78 -40.85 5.77
CA PRO A 604 13.01 -39.47 6.16
C PRO A 604 14.21 -38.87 5.44
N GLN A 605 14.08 -37.62 5.01
CA GLN A 605 15.14 -36.87 4.33
C GLN A 605 15.64 -35.73 5.22
N ASN A 606 16.96 -35.51 5.24
CA ASN A 606 17.56 -34.35 5.88
C ASN A 606 18.10 -33.43 4.79
N GLU A 607 17.98 -32.13 5.02
CA GLU A 607 18.53 -31.10 4.16
C GLU A 607 19.28 -30.07 5.00
N VAL A 608 20.43 -29.63 4.50
CA VAL A 608 21.15 -28.47 5.01
C VAL A 608 21.57 -27.61 3.83
N MET A 609 21.33 -26.30 3.92
CA MET A 609 21.64 -25.35 2.86
C MET A 609 22.18 -24.04 3.45
N LEU A 610 23.19 -23.49 2.79
CA LEU A 610 23.64 -22.12 2.99
C LEU A 610 23.22 -21.29 1.77
N GLU A 611 22.54 -20.17 2.00
CA GLU A 611 21.95 -19.31 0.97
C GLU A 611 22.36 -17.85 1.17
N VAL A 612 22.77 -17.19 0.09
CA VAL A 612 22.93 -15.74 0.04
C VAL A 612 21.66 -15.12 -0.55
N LYS A 613 21.12 -14.11 0.13
CA LYS A 613 19.93 -13.36 -0.30
C LYS A 613 20.33 -11.93 -0.60
N TRP A 614 20.17 -11.52 -1.86
CA TRP A 614 20.42 -10.15 -2.30
C TRP A 614 19.10 -9.46 -2.59
N TYR A 615 18.79 -8.44 -1.79
CA TYR A 615 17.58 -7.65 -1.93
C TYR A 615 17.83 -6.49 -2.89
N HIS A 616 16.99 -6.37 -3.92
CA HIS A 616 17.10 -5.29 -4.88
C HIS A 616 15.71 -4.79 -5.30
N TYR A 617 15.70 -3.71 -6.08
CA TYR A 617 14.52 -3.22 -6.76
C TYR A 617 14.82 -3.13 -8.25
#